data_AF-W3VPP6-F1
#
_entry.id   AF-W3VPP6-F1
#
_cell.length_a   1.000
_cell.length_b   1.000
_cell.length_c   1.000
_cell.angle_alpha   90.00
_cell.angle_beta   90.00
_cell.angle_gamma   90.00
#
_symmetry.space_group_name_H-M   'P 1'
#
loop_
_entity.id
_entity.type
_entity.pdbx_description
1 polymer ?
#
loop_
_entity_poly.entity_id
_entity_poly.type
_entity_poly.pdbx_seq_one_letter_code
_entity_poly.pdbx_strand_id
1 'polypeptide(L)'
;MSAVAPRDDSAALMPPPSQPSTSASANTAVVDEARLTDDDIDALISSLQPHEELDQLRAIEKTIRETQSRRRREDEEMRAKMHALDSALSDLRKQSTRQAADWRSLAQHAETIEKLDNRNFDLAKKINEQESLLSSLQTELLELKRSAEELEEIDVEDESEMDKDATDATDEWSTLLVRSDTRNSAIHFDIHTAHLKQNEISPLVLADQLWKAAE
;
A
#
# COMPACT_ATOMS: atom_id res chain seq x y z
N MET A 1 -18.86 -27.79 2.78
CA MET A 1 -18.19 -28.92 3.46
C MET A 1 -18.16 -30.10 2.51
N SER A 2 -17.02 -30.35 1.86
CA SER A 2 -16.77 -31.62 1.16
C SER A 2 -15.26 -31.77 1.05
N ALA A 3 -14.69 -32.69 1.83
CA ALA A 3 -13.26 -32.96 1.88
C ALA A 3 -12.96 -34.19 1.01
N VAL A 4 -12.15 -34.00 -0.03
CA VAL A 4 -11.62 -35.08 -0.86
C VAL A 4 -10.21 -35.37 -0.37
N ALA A 5 -10.00 -36.56 0.18
CA ALA A 5 -8.70 -37.06 0.60
C ALA A 5 -7.92 -37.61 -0.62
N PRO A 6 -6.59 -37.42 -0.70
CA PRO A 6 -5.78 -38.08 -1.71
C PRO A 6 -5.47 -39.53 -1.30
N ARG A 7 -5.55 -40.44 -2.28
CA ARG A 7 -5.18 -41.85 -2.17
C ARG A 7 -3.67 -41.99 -2.38
N ASP A 8 -2.99 -42.60 -1.41
CA ASP A 8 -1.62 -43.08 -1.53
C ASP A 8 -1.59 -44.43 -2.28
N ASP A 9 -1.29 -44.38 -3.58
CA ASP A 9 -0.86 -45.55 -4.37
C ASP A 9 0.66 -45.51 -4.52
N SER A 10 1.39 -46.06 -3.55
CA SER A 10 2.83 -46.32 -3.66
C SER A 10 3.18 -47.60 -2.93
N ALA A 11 2.50 -48.68 -3.34
CA ALA A 11 2.86 -50.04 -2.96
C ALA A 11 3.82 -50.64 -4.00
N ALA A 12 5.06 -50.82 -3.56
CA ALA A 12 5.91 -51.97 -3.87
C ALA A 12 6.16 -52.34 -5.35
N LEU A 13 7.22 -51.78 -5.93
CA LEU A 13 8.02 -52.45 -6.96
C LEU A 13 9.44 -52.69 -6.42
N MET A 14 9.65 -53.82 -5.74
CA MET A 14 10.98 -54.40 -5.57
C MET A 14 11.14 -55.51 -6.62
N PRO A 15 12.26 -55.55 -7.37
CA PRO A 15 12.54 -56.66 -8.27
C PRO A 15 12.88 -57.93 -7.47
N PRO A 16 12.55 -59.13 -7.99
CA PRO A 16 12.80 -60.40 -7.31
C PRO A 16 14.31 -60.73 -7.27
N PRO A 17 14.77 -61.50 -6.27
CA PRO A 17 16.16 -61.97 -6.22
C PRO A 17 16.40 -63.04 -7.31
N SER A 18 17.42 -62.81 -8.13
CA SER A 18 17.93 -63.79 -9.10
C SER A 18 18.44 -65.03 -8.36
N GLN A 19 17.81 -66.17 -8.62
CA GLN A 19 18.27 -67.47 -8.15
C GLN A 19 19.58 -67.86 -8.86
N PRO A 20 20.59 -68.43 -8.16
CA PRO A 20 21.71 -69.05 -8.83
C PRO A 20 21.27 -70.38 -9.46
N SER A 21 21.28 -70.44 -10.79
CA SER A 21 21.10 -71.68 -11.55
C SER A 21 22.34 -72.56 -11.41
N THR A 22 22.30 -73.51 -10.48
CA THR A 22 23.24 -74.64 -10.43
C THR A 22 22.85 -75.67 -11.48
N SER A 23 23.40 -75.56 -12.69
CA SER A 23 23.42 -76.67 -13.65
C SER A 23 24.69 -77.49 -13.43
N ALA A 24 24.58 -78.47 -12.55
CA ALA A 24 25.54 -79.57 -12.45
C ALA A 24 25.34 -80.50 -13.66
N SER A 25 26.20 -80.38 -14.67
CA SER A 25 26.38 -81.44 -15.66
C SER A 25 27.45 -82.40 -15.15
N ALA A 26 26.98 -83.56 -14.68
CA ALA A 26 27.80 -84.72 -14.38
C ALA A 26 28.45 -85.23 -15.67
N ASN A 27 29.73 -84.95 -15.85
CA ASN A 27 30.59 -85.72 -16.74
C ASN A 27 31.13 -86.90 -15.93
N THR A 28 30.61 -88.09 -16.19
CA THR A 28 31.22 -89.37 -15.85
C THR A 28 32.55 -89.50 -16.58
N ALA A 29 33.60 -88.99 -15.94
CA ALA A 29 34.97 -89.32 -16.29
C ALA A 29 35.37 -90.58 -15.52
N VAL A 30 35.87 -91.53 -16.31
CA VAL A 30 36.51 -92.78 -15.93
C VAL A 30 37.40 -92.58 -14.70
N VAL A 31 37.18 -93.40 -13.67
CA VAL A 31 38.06 -93.51 -12.51
C VAL A 31 39.33 -94.23 -12.96
N ASP A 32 40.23 -93.49 -13.59
CA ASP A 32 41.64 -93.85 -13.63
C ASP A 32 42.25 -93.39 -12.30
N GLU A 33 42.92 -94.31 -11.58
CA GLU A 33 43.83 -94.00 -10.47
C GLU A 33 45.02 -93.18 -11.02
N ALA A 34 44.76 -91.94 -11.42
CA ALA A 34 45.78 -90.95 -11.68
C ALA A 34 46.42 -90.63 -10.33
N ARG A 35 47.58 -91.24 -10.07
CA ARG A 35 48.49 -90.80 -9.02
C ARG A 35 48.68 -89.30 -9.21
N LEU A 36 48.38 -88.49 -8.18
CA LEU A 36 48.72 -87.06 -8.17
C LEU A 36 50.18 -86.94 -8.64
N THR A 37 50.38 -86.29 -9.78
CA THR A 37 51.72 -86.02 -10.26
C THR A 37 52.28 -84.84 -9.46
N ASP A 38 53.60 -84.78 -9.29
CA ASP A 38 54.22 -83.65 -8.58
C ASP A 38 53.86 -82.31 -9.26
N ASP A 39 53.60 -82.30 -10.58
CA ASP A 39 53.11 -81.14 -11.32
C ASP A 39 51.71 -80.67 -10.85
N ASP A 40 50.81 -81.59 -10.49
CA ASP A 40 49.48 -81.26 -9.94
C ASP A 40 49.61 -80.64 -8.53
N ILE A 41 50.57 -81.12 -7.75
CA ILE A 41 50.89 -80.61 -6.41
C ILE A 41 51.50 -79.20 -6.54
N ASP A 42 52.41 -78.99 -7.48
CA ASP A 42 53.04 -77.69 -7.73
C ASP A 42 52.06 -76.66 -8.32
N ALA A 43 51.12 -77.09 -9.17
CA ALA A 43 50.01 -76.25 -9.64
C ALA A 43 49.08 -75.84 -8.50
N LEU A 44 48.77 -76.77 -7.59
CA LEU A 44 47.96 -76.48 -6.40
C LEU A 44 48.68 -75.50 -5.45
N ILE A 45 49.96 -75.74 -5.16
CA ILE A 45 50.79 -74.85 -4.34
C ILE A 45 50.90 -73.45 -4.97
N SER A 46 51.05 -73.38 -6.30
CA SER A 46 51.11 -72.10 -7.02
C SER A 46 49.77 -71.36 -7.05
N SER A 47 48.64 -72.08 -6.99
CA SER A 47 47.30 -71.50 -6.92
C SER A 47 46.94 -71.01 -5.51
N LEU A 48 47.49 -71.67 -4.48
CA LEU A 48 47.36 -71.27 -3.10
C LEU A 48 48.39 -70.18 -2.81
N GLN A 49 48.09 -68.93 -3.23
CA GLN A 49 48.87 -67.74 -2.89
C GLN A 49 48.18 -66.97 -1.77
N PRO A 50 48.42 -67.31 -0.49
CA PRO A 50 47.62 -66.79 0.61
C PRO A 50 47.85 -65.29 0.84
N HIS A 51 49.00 -64.78 0.40
CA HIS A 51 49.33 -63.36 0.47
C HIS A 51 48.50 -62.53 -0.50
N GLU A 52 48.28 -63.02 -1.73
CA GLU A 52 47.44 -62.32 -2.71
C GLU A 52 45.98 -62.32 -2.25
N GLU A 53 45.46 -63.45 -1.77
CA GLU A 53 44.11 -63.54 -1.22
C GLU A 53 43.92 -62.61 -0.02
N LEU A 54 44.91 -62.49 0.88
CA LEU A 54 44.86 -61.56 2.00
C LEU A 54 44.84 -60.10 1.54
N ASP A 55 45.60 -59.75 0.50
CA ASP A 55 45.60 -58.40 -0.05
C ASP A 55 44.27 -58.09 -0.79
N GLN A 56 43.70 -59.08 -1.49
CA GLN A 56 42.35 -58.97 -2.04
C GLN A 56 41.31 -58.78 -0.93
N LEU A 57 41.38 -59.53 0.18
CA LEU A 57 40.49 -59.36 1.33
C LEU A 57 40.64 -57.97 1.97
N ARG A 58 41.87 -57.45 2.10
CA ARG A 58 42.11 -56.08 2.58
C ARG A 58 41.52 -55.03 1.63
N ALA A 59 41.63 -55.25 0.32
CA ALA A 59 41.05 -54.35 -0.69
C ALA A 59 39.51 -54.38 -0.66
N ILE A 60 38.90 -55.55 -0.50
CA ILE A 60 37.45 -55.72 -0.32
C ILE A 60 37.02 -55.04 0.97
N GLU A 61 37.70 -55.27 2.09
CA GLU A 61 37.38 -54.65 3.37
C GLU A 61 37.46 -53.12 3.29
N LYS A 62 38.50 -52.59 2.63
CA LYS A 62 38.63 -51.14 2.36
C LYS A 62 37.43 -50.62 1.59
N THR A 63 37.03 -51.32 0.52
CA THR A 63 35.88 -50.94 -0.33
C THR A 63 34.57 -50.98 0.45
N ILE A 64 34.38 -51.99 1.32
CA ILE A 64 33.22 -52.10 2.20
C ILE A 64 33.18 -50.94 3.19
N ARG A 65 34.30 -50.63 3.86
CA ARG A 65 34.39 -49.50 4.80
C ARG A 65 34.12 -48.17 4.11
N GLU A 66 34.66 -47.97 2.92
CA GLU A 66 34.42 -46.77 2.12
C GLU A 66 32.94 -46.64 1.71
N THR A 67 32.33 -47.73 1.24
CA THR A 67 30.92 -47.77 0.86
C THR A 67 30.01 -47.53 2.06
N GLN A 68 30.30 -48.12 3.21
CA GLN A 68 29.54 -47.89 4.45
C GLN A 68 29.69 -46.45 4.93
N SER A 69 30.89 -45.88 4.87
CA SER A 69 31.14 -44.48 5.21
C SER A 69 30.37 -43.53 4.30
N ARG A 70 30.35 -43.80 2.99
CA ARG A 70 29.59 -43.02 2.02
C ARG A 70 28.08 -43.08 2.30
N ARG A 71 27.51 -44.27 2.49
CA ARG A 71 26.08 -44.42 2.80
C ARG A 71 25.68 -43.68 4.08
N ARG A 72 26.50 -43.77 5.14
CA ARG A 72 26.24 -43.03 6.39
C ARG A 72 26.19 -41.52 6.17
N ARG A 73 27.12 -40.96 5.39
CA ARG A 73 27.11 -39.52 5.06
C ARG A 73 25.87 -39.12 4.27
N GLU A 74 25.49 -39.92 3.26
CA GLU A 74 24.29 -39.67 2.46
C GLU A 74 23.02 -39.72 3.32
N ASP A 75 22.91 -40.67 4.24
CA ASP A 75 21.78 -40.77 5.19
C ASP A 75 21.71 -39.58 6.15
N GLU A 76 22.85 -39.12 6.66
CA GLU A 76 22.93 -37.92 7.51
C GLU A 76 22.52 -36.66 6.75
N GLU A 77 22.96 -36.50 5.50
CA GLU A 77 22.58 -35.38 4.64
C GLU A 77 21.08 -35.40 4.32
N MET A 78 20.51 -36.57 4.00
CA MET A 78 19.07 -36.71 3.77
C MET A 78 18.25 -36.38 5.01
N ARG A 79 18.67 -36.83 6.20
CA ARG A 79 18.00 -36.45 7.47
C ARG A 79 18.08 -34.94 7.71
N ALA A 80 19.22 -34.31 7.46
CA ALA A 80 19.37 -32.87 7.61
C ALA A 80 18.43 -32.12 6.65
N LYS A 81 18.29 -32.56 5.39
CA LYS A 81 17.34 -32.00 4.42
C LYS A 81 15.89 -32.16 4.86
N MET A 82 15.51 -33.34 5.35
CA MET A 82 14.14 -33.56 5.87
C MET A 82 13.83 -32.62 7.03
N HIS A 83 14.73 -32.48 8.02
CA HIS A 83 14.55 -31.55 9.12
C HIS A 83 14.47 -30.08 8.68
N ALA A 84 15.29 -29.68 7.70
CA ALA A 84 15.23 -28.33 7.15
C ALA A 84 13.88 -28.05 6.46
N LEU A 85 13.37 -29.01 5.69
CA LEU A 85 12.06 -28.91 5.04
C LEU A 85 10.92 -28.89 6.05
N ASP A 86 10.96 -29.74 7.09
CA ASP A 86 9.97 -29.74 8.17
C ASP A 86 9.94 -28.41 8.92
N SER A 87 11.11 -27.83 9.20
CA SER A 87 11.21 -26.49 9.80
C SER A 87 10.60 -25.43 8.88
N ALA A 88 10.93 -25.45 7.59
CA ALA A 88 10.39 -24.52 6.62
C ALA A 88 8.87 -24.63 6.48
N LEU A 89 8.33 -25.86 6.45
CA LEU A 89 6.88 -26.11 6.43
C LEU A 89 6.19 -25.64 7.71
N SER A 90 6.80 -25.89 8.87
CA SER A 90 6.30 -25.41 10.16
C SER A 90 6.24 -23.89 10.19
N ASP A 91 7.28 -23.21 9.71
CA ASP A 91 7.32 -21.76 9.66
C ASP A 91 6.35 -21.19 8.65
N LEU A 92 6.23 -21.80 7.47
CA LEU A 92 5.22 -21.43 6.48
C LEU A 92 3.80 -21.63 7.03
N ARG A 93 3.56 -22.71 7.78
CA ARG A 93 2.27 -22.95 8.44
C ARG A 93 1.98 -21.89 9.50
N LYS A 94 2.97 -21.49 10.31
CA LYS A 94 2.83 -20.39 11.28
C LYS A 94 2.52 -19.07 10.57
N GLN A 95 3.19 -18.78 9.44
CA GLN A 95 2.97 -17.57 8.65
C GLN A 95 1.59 -17.57 7.98
N SER A 96 1.20 -18.68 7.35
CA SER A 96 -0.07 -18.84 6.63
C SER A 96 -1.27 -18.81 7.59
N THR A 97 -1.18 -19.49 8.74
CA THR A 97 -2.29 -19.59 9.69
C THR A 97 -2.49 -18.28 10.48
N ARG A 98 -1.44 -17.49 10.70
CA ARG A 98 -1.57 -16.17 11.37
C ARG A 98 -2.21 -15.09 10.50
N GLN A 99 -2.09 -15.17 9.17
CA GLN A 99 -2.75 -14.18 8.29
C GLN A 99 -4.26 -14.37 8.17
N ALA A 100 -4.79 -15.57 8.38
CA ALA A 100 -6.23 -15.83 8.35
C ALA A 100 -6.96 -15.47 9.66
N ALA A 101 -6.24 -15.33 10.78
CA ALA A 101 -6.87 -15.21 12.10
C ALA A 101 -6.45 -13.97 12.92
N ASP A 102 -5.33 -13.30 12.63
CA ASP A 102 -4.63 -12.54 13.69
C ASP A 102 -4.31 -11.06 13.41
N TRP A 103 -4.81 -10.40 12.36
CA TRP A 103 -4.43 -8.99 12.11
C TRP A 103 -5.45 -7.91 12.54
N ARG A 104 -6.69 -8.28 12.87
CA ARG A 104 -7.65 -7.51 13.68
C ARG A 104 -8.62 -8.52 14.27
N SER A 105 -8.97 -8.43 15.55
CA SER A 105 -10.15 -9.16 16.04
C SER A 105 -11.29 -8.86 15.07
N LEU A 106 -12.07 -9.86 14.65
CA LEU A 106 -13.20 -9.66 13.73
C LEU A 106 -14.08 -8.46 14.15
N ALA A 107 -14.20 -8.25 15.47
CA ALA A 107 -14.86 -7.10 16.08
C ALA A 107 -14.16 -5.75 15.76
N GLN A 108 -12.83 -5.67 15.88
CA GLN A 108 -12.07 -4.46 15.53
C GLN A 108 -12.14 -4.15 14.02
N HIS A 109 -12.17 -5.19 13.18
CA HIS A 109 -12.36 -5.01 11.75
C HIS A 109 -13.77 -4.48 11.44
N ALA A 110 -14.80 -5.07 12.04
CA ALA A 110 -16.18 -4.61 11.93
C ALA A 110 -16.34 -3.15 12.41
N GLU A 111 -15.75 -2.81 13.56
CA GLU A 111 -15.74 -1.44 14.09
C GLU A 111 -15.04 -0.45 13.13
N THR A 112 -13.95 -0.88 12.49
CA THR A 112 -13.25 -0.04 11.51
C THR A 112 -14.09 0.19 10.27
N ILE A 113 -14.78 -0.84 9.77
CA ILE A 113 -15.70 -0.74 8.64
C ILE A 113 -16.85 0.21 8.97
N GLU A 114 -17.49 0.04 10.13
CA GLU A 114 -18.60 0.90 10.56
C GLU A 114 -18.17 2.38 10.66
N LYS A 115 -16.97 2.65 11.19
CA LYS A 115 -16.40 4.01 11.21
C LYS A 115 -16.17 4.58 9.82
N LEU A 116 -15.74 3.75 8.86
CA LEU A 116 -15.54 4.17 7.48
C LEU A 116 -16.88 4.44 6.79
N ASP A 117 -17.88 3.59 7.01
CA ASP A 117 -19.22 3.74 6.44
C ASP A 117 -19.90 5.01 6.96
N ASN A 118 -19.81 5.29 8.26
CA ASN A 118 -20.33 6.53 8.84
C ASN A 118 -19.64 7.77 8.23
N ARG A 119 -18.31 7.75 8.09
CA ARG A 119 -17.59 8.85 7.43
C ARG A 119 -17.96 8.99 5.97
N ASN A 120 -18.17 7.89 5.25
CA ASN A 120 -18.58 7.91 3.86
C ASN A 120 -19.98 8.53 3.72
N PHE A 121 -20.92 8.15 4.60
CA PHE A 121 -22.25 8.75 4.66
C PHE A 121 -22.20 10.26 4.94
N ASP A 122 -21.40 10.70 5.93
CA ASP A 122 -21.24 12.11 6.25
C ASP A 122 -20.64 12.91 5.09
N LEU A 123 -19.65 12.35 4.40
CA LEU A 123 -19.04 12.97 3.22
C LEU A 123 -20.03 13.07 2.06
N ALA A 124 -20.78 12.00 1.77
CA ALA A 124 -21.80 12.00 0.73
C ALA A 124 -22.91 13.04 1.02
N LYS A 125 -23.35 13.13 2.29
CA LYS A 125 -24.30 14.15 2.73
C LYS A 125 -23.75 15.55 2.52
N LYS A 126 -22.50 15.80 2.93
CA LYS A 126 -21.84 17.10 2.77
C LYS A 126 -21.67 17.49 1.30
N ILE A 127 -21.33 16.54 0.44
CA ILE A 127 -21.25 16.76 -1.02
C ILE A 127 -22.62 17.20 -1.54
N ASN A 128 -23.68 16.47 -1.21
CA ASN A 128 -25.03 16.80 -1.68
C ASN A 128 -25.51 18.18 -1.17
N GLU A 129 -25.20 18.53 0.08
CA GLU A 129 -25.47 19.87 0.63
C GLU A 129 -24.70 20.97 -0.13
N GLN A 130 -23.42 20.73 -0.44
CA GLN A 130 -22.59 21.66 -1.21
C GLN A 130 -23.06 21.81 -2.66
N GLU A 131 -23.47 20.72 -3.31
CA GLU A 131 -24.02 20.72 -4.66
C GLU A 131 -25.35 21.49 -4.71
N SER A 132 -26.21 21.32 -3.70
CA SER A 132 -27.46 22.09 -3.56
C SER A 132 -27.19 23.59 -3.39
N LEU A 133 -26.21 23.98 -2.56
CA LEU A 133 -25.83 25.38 -2.37
C LEU A 133 -25.22 25.98 -3.65
N LEU A 134 -24.39 25.21 -4.35
CA LEU A 134 -23.79 25.63 -5.61
C LEU A 134 -24.90 25.88 -6.65
N SER A 135 -25.88 24.98 -6.75
CA SER A 135 -27.03 25.16 -7.64
C SER A 135 -27.82 26.43 -7.31
N SER A 136 -28.07 26.74 -6.04
CA SER A 136 -28.80 27.96 -5.68
C SER A 136 -28.02 29.23 -6.03
N LEU A 137 -26.70 29.24 -5.75
CA LEU A 137 -25.83 30.38 -6.10
C LEU A 137 -25.72 30.57 -7.61
N GLN A 138 -25.70 29.49 -8.40
CA GLN A 138 -25.73 29.58 -9.86
C GLN A 138 -27.02 30.21 -10.38
N THR A 139 -28.17 29.84 -9.80
CA THR A 139 -29.46 30.46 -10.14
C THR A 139 -29.46 31.96 -9.81
N GLU A 140 -29.04 32.34 -8.60
CA GLU A 140 -28.96 33.75 -8.19
C GLU A 140 -28.01 34.56 -9.07
N LEU A 141 -26.86 34.00 -9.46
CA LEU A 141 -25.91 34.64 -10.36
C LEU A 141 -26.56 34.89 -11.74
N LEU A 142 -27.31 33.92 -12.27
CA LEU A 142 -28.03 34.08 -13.54
C LEU A 142 -29.11 35.17 -13.45
N GLU A 143 -29.86 35.22 -12.34
CA GLU A 143 -30.86 36.27 -12.10
C GLU A 143 -30.22 37.66 -12.00
N LEU A 144 -29.12 37.79 -11.24
CA LEU A 144 -28.39 39.05 -11.12
C LEU A 144 -27.82 39.52 -12.46
N LYS A 145 -27.23 38.60 -13.24
CA LYS A 145 -26.74 38.92 -14.60
C LYS A 145 -27.86 39.44 -15.49
N ARG A 146 -29.00 38.76 -15.49
CA ARG A 146 -30.18 39.21 -16.24
C ARG A 146 -30.63 40.61 -15.80
N SER A 147 -30.70 40.86 -14.49
CA SER A 147 -31.09 42.19 -13.98
C SER A 147 -30.08 43.29 -14.34
N ALA A 148 -28.79 42.96 -14.39
CA ALA A 148 -27.75 43.88 -14.81
C ALA A 148 -27.86 44.20 -16.32
N GLU A 149 -28.10 43.18 -17.16
CA GLU A 149 -28.36 43.36 -18.59
C GLU A 149 -29.62 44.22 -18.83
N GLU A 150 -30.70 43.99 -18.08
CA GLU A 150 -31.92 44.79 -18.15
C GLU A 150 -31.67 46.26 -17.74
N LEU A 151 -30.81 46.51 -16.75
CA LEU A 151 -30.42 47.88 -16.35
C LEU A 151 -29.47 48.55 -17.35
N GLU A 152 -28.59 47.78 -18.01
CA GLU A 152 -27.70 48.29 -19.06
C GLU A 152 -28.46 48.67 -20.34
N GLU A 153 -29.61 48.04 -20.61
CA GLU A 153 -30.47 48.38 -21.75
C GLU A 153 -31.28 49.68 -21.54
N ILE A 154 -31.47 50.11 -20.28
CA ILE A 154 -32.18 51.35 -19.95
C ILE A 154 -31.23 52.54 -20.18
N ASP A 155 -31.41 53.23 -21.30
CA ASP A 155 -30.70 54.47 -21.60
C ASP A 155 -31.22 55.63 -20.73
N VAL A 156 -30.42 56.01 -19.73
CA VAL A 156 -30.76 57.07 -18.76
C VAL A 156 -30.78 58.46 -19.42
N GLU A 157 -30.14 58.62 -20.59
CA GLU A 157 -30.09 59.91 -21.29
C GLU A 157 -31.44 60.30 -21.91
N ASP A 158 -32.31 59.33 -22.22
CA ASP A 158 -33.63 59.56 -22.82
C ASP A 158 -34.72 59.91 -21.79
N GLU A 159 -34.56 59.50 -20.51
CA GLU A 159 -35.59 59.70 -19.48
C GLU A 159 -35.39 60.94 -18.60
N SER A 160 -34.21 61.54 -18.59
CA SER A 160 -33.94 62.74 -17.79
C SER A 160 -34.08 64.03 -18.60
N GLU A 161 -35.31 64.58 -18.68
CA GLU A 161 -35.45 66.03 -18.80
C GLU A 161 -34.81 66.64 -17.55
N MET A 162 -33.51 66.98 -17.66
CA MET A 162 -32.75 67.63 -16.61
C MET A 162 -33.53 68.87 -16.13
N ASP A 163 -34.07 68.81 -14.91
CA ASP A 163 -34.72 69.95 -14.26
C ASP A 163 -33.70 71.07 -14.13
N LYS A 164 -33.76 72.02 -15.08
CA LYS A 164 -32.84 73.16 -15.17
C LYS A 164 -32.89 74.09 -13.95
N ASP A 165 -33.89 73.91 -13.09
CA ASP A 165 -34.06 74.70 -11.88
C ASP A 165 -33.18 74.22 -10.71
N ALA A 166 -32.55 73.03 -10.80
CA ALA A 166 -31.71 72.50 -9.73
C ALA A 166 -30.28 73.08 -9.71
N THR A 167 -29.78 73.65 -10.81
CA THR A 167 -28.42 74.21 -10.87
C THR A 167 -28.31 75.68 -10.44
N ASP A 168 -29.44 76.36 -10.24
CA ASP A 168 -29.51 77.76 -9.79
C ASP A 168 -29.78 77.90 -8.28
N ALA A 169 -29.78 76.79 -7.54
CA ALA A 169 -29.73 76.82 -6.08
C ALA A 169 -28.36 77.35 -5.66
N THR A 170 -28.26 78.66 -5.45
CA THR A 170 -27.22 79.30 -4.65
C THR A 170 -27.31 78.72 -3.23
N ASP A 171 -26.72 77.55 -3.04
CA ASP A 171 -26.72 76.84 -1.77
C ASP A 171 -26.00 77.70 -0.73
N GLU A 172 -26.77 78.28 0.18
CA GLU A 172 -26.26 78.73 1.46
C GLU A 172 -26.07 77.50 2.35
N TRP A 173 -24.83 77.01 2.44
CA TRP A 173 -24.48 75.92 3.33
C TRP A 173 -24.55 76.44 4.77
N SER A 174 -25.62 76.11 5.49
CA SER A 174 -25.87 76.56 6.86
C SER A 174 -25.26 75.64 7.92
N THR A 175 -24.91 74.40 7.57
CA THR A 175 -24.37 73.42 8.52
C THR A 175 -23.25 72.59 7.88
N LEU A 176 -22.18 72.33 8.63
CA LEU A 176 -21.06 71.49 8.25
C LEU A 176 -20.84 70.39 9.29
N LEU A 177 -20.73 69.14 8.83
CA LEU A 177 -20.48 67.99 9.69
C LEU A 177 -19.03 67.53 9.54
N VAL A 178 -18.27 67.55 10.63
CA VAL A 178 -16.89 67.03 10.67
C VAL A 178 -16.90 65.71 11.43
N ARG A 179 -16.37 64.64 10.81
CA ARG A 179 -16.21 63.32 11.43
C ARG A 179 -14.73 63.02 11.59
N SER A 180 -14.32 62.68 12.80
CA SER A 180 -12.95 62.21 13.08
C SER A 180 -12.95 60.68 13.10
N ASP A 181 -12.21 60.06 12.18
CA ASP A 181 -12.05 58.61 12.10
C ASP A 181 -11.26 58.06 13.30
N THR A 182 -10.32 58.83 13.84
CA THR A 182 -9.47 58.42 14.97
C THR A 182 -10.24 58.44 16.29
N ARG A 183 -11.15 59.40 16.48
CA ARG A 183 -11.95 59.56 17.71
C ARG A 183 -13.35 58.95 17.62
N ASN A 184 -13.73 58.43 16.44
CA ASN A 184 -15.08 57.93 16.14
C ASN A 184 -16.18 58.90 16.61
N SER A 185 -15.94 60.21 16.42
CA SER A 185 -16.83 61.29 16.88
C SER A 185 -17.24 62.18 15.72
N ALA A 186 -18.50 62.62 15.71
CA ALA A 186 -19.06 63.54 14.72
C ALA A 186 -19.53 64.82 15.41
N ILE A 187 -19.12 65.98 14.90
CA ILE A 187 -19.49 67.30 15.43
C ILE A 187 -20.15 68.11 14.33
N HIS A 188 -21.32 68.67 14.65
CA HIS A 188 -22.06 69.59 13.78
C HIS A 188 -21.66 71.03 14.10
N PHE A 189 -21.36 71.81 13.04
CA PHE A 189 -21.10 73.23 13.12
C PHE A 189 -22.14 73.98 12.31
N ASP A 190 -22.86 74.89 12.95
CA ASP A 190 -23.70 75.83 12.24
C ASP A 190 -22.82 76.97 11.71
N ILE A 191 -22.85 77.16 10.40
CA ILE A 191 -22.03 78.13 9.68
C ILE A 191 -22.95 79.24 9.16
N HIS A 192 -22.73 80.45 9.67
CA HIS A 192 -23.30 81.64 9.05
C HIS A 192 -22.39 82.11 7.92
N THR A 193 -22.78 81.83 6.68
CA THR A 193 -22.06 82.19 5.44
C THR A 193 -21.70 83.67 5.37
N ALA A 194 -22.51 84.56 5.96
CA ALA A 194 -22.24 85.99 6.08
C ALA A 194 -20.96 86.30 6.87
N HIS A 195 -20.69 85.56 7.94
CA HIS A 195 -19.53 85.78 8.82
C HIS A 195 -18.22 85.29 8.18
N LEU A 196 -18.29 84.25 7.35
CA LEU A 196 -17.15 83.77 6.55
C LEU A 196 -16.78 84.75 5.44
N LYS A 197 -17.80 85.29 4.75
CA LYS A 197 -17.60 86.34 3.72
C LYS A 197 -17.00 87.60 4.33
N GLN A 198 -17.43 88.00 5.53
CA GLN A 198 -16.89 89.17 6.24
C GLN A 198 -15.42 89.00 6.63
N ASN A 199 -14.99 87.78 6.92
CA ASN A 199 -13.61 87.47 7.34
C ASN A 199 -12.73 86.97 6.18
N GLU A 200 -13.24 86.96 4.94
CA GLU A 200 -12.57 86.42 3.75
C GLU A 200 -12.09 84.96 3.90
N ILE A 201 -12.75 84.18 4.76
CA ILE A 201 -12.38 82.78 5.01
C ILE A 201 -13.14 81.90 4.02
N SER A 202 -12.40 81.21 3.15
CA SER A 202 -12.98 80.20 2.26
C SER A 202 -13.52 79.01 3.08
N PRO A 203 -14.70 78.45 2.75
CA PRO A 203 -15.27 77.29 3.43
C PRO A 203 -14.32 76.08 3.51
N LEU A 204 -13.51 75.88 2.47
CA LEU A 204 -12.48 74.84 2.44
C LEU A 204 -11.40 75.02 3.51
N VAL A 205 -11.01 76.28 3.78
CA VAL A 205 -10.02 76.61 4.80
C VAL A 205 -10.59 76.37 6.20
N LEU A 206 -11.86 76.70 6.42
CA LEU A 206 -12.53 76.40 7.68
C LEU A 206 -12.62 74.89 7.92
N ALA A 207 -13.02 74.13 6.90
CA ALA A 207 -13.12 72.67 7.00
C ALA A 207 -11.77 72.02 7.34
N ASP A 208 -10.66 72.46 6.72
CA ASP A 208 -9.31 71.97 7.02
C ASP A 208 -8.85 72.33 8.44
N GLN A 209 -9.19 73.54 8.93
CA GLN A 209 -8.89 73.93 10.31
C GLN A 209 -9.69 73.12 11.33
N LEU A 210 -10.98 72.89 11.07
CA LEU A 210 -11.82 72.06 11.93
C LEU A 210 -11.37 70.60 11.92
N TRP A 211 -10.93 70.08 10.76
CA TRP A 211 -10.35 68.74 10.64
C TRP A 211 -9.09 68.60 11.50
N LYS A 212 -8.13 69.52 11.35
CA LYS A 212 -6.88 69.55 12.15
C LYS A 212 -7.12 69.70 13.65
N ALA A 213 -8.19 70.38 14.06
CA ALA A 213 -8.57 70.50 15.46
C ALA A 213 -9.27 69.24 16.01
N ALA A 214 -9.87 68.43 15.14
CA ALA A 214 -10.61 67.23 15.49
C ALA A 214 -9.72 65.97 15.58
N GLU A 215 -8.55 65.95 14.92
CA GLU A 215 -7.48 64.96 15.15
C GLU A 215 -6.90 65.09 16.57
#